data_AF-A0A0G4BAU8-F1
#
_entry.id   AF-A0A0G4BAU8-F1
#
_cell.length_a   1.000
_cell.length_b   1.000
_cell.length_c   1.000
_cell.angle_alpha   90.00
_cell.angle_beta   90.00
_cell.angle_gamma   90.00
#
_symmetry.space_group_name_H-M   'P 1'
#
loop_
_entity.id
_entity.type
_entity.pdbx_description
1 polymer ?
#
loop_
_entity_poly.entity_id
_entity_poly.type
_entity_poly.pdbx_seq_one_letter_code
_entity_poly.pdbx_strand_id
1 'polypeptide(L)'
;MKKVLSYVAGIATALSASVLPVFAQVNPIPTDLTSEQSIFDTINNGIAWVFGIAGLIAVGYLVFGGITYITGGAKGAESGRQMITNALVGVVIIGLSYAIVNAVIGFLG
;
A
#
# COMPACT_ATOMS: atom_id res chain seq x y z
N MET A 1 0.72 55.28 29.11
CA MET A 1 1.82 54.37 29.48
C MET A 1 1.36 53.09 30.20
N LYS A 2 0.34 53.12 31.08
CA LYS A 2 -0.11 51.92 31.83
C LYS A 2 -0.65 50.76 30.98
N LYS A 3 -1.27 51.04 29.83
CA LYS A 3 -1.81 49.99 28.94
C LYS A 3 -0.73 49.21 28.19
N VAL A 4 0.39 49.84 27.85
CA VAL A 4 1.50 49.19 27.13
C VAL A 4 2.24 48.21 28.06
N LEU A 5 2.30 48.53 29.36
CA LEU A 5 2.90 47.67 30.38
C LEU A 5 2.12 46.36 30.61
N SER A 6 0.78 46.39 30.51
CA SER A 6 -0.04 45.17 30.60
C SER A 6 0.08 44.25 29.37
N TYR A 7 0.34 44.79 28.18
CA TYR A 7 0.57 43.97 26.99
C TYR A 7 1.91 43.24 27.04
N VAL A 8 2.96 43.89 27.56
CA VAL A 8 4.28 43.25 27.75
C VAL A 8 4.22 42.19 28.85
N ALA A 9 3.48 42.44 29.94
CA ALA A 9 3.23 41.44 30.98
C ALA A 9 2.42 40.24 30.44
N GLY A 10 1.41 40.47 29.61
CA GLY A 10 0.63 39.42 28.96
C GLY A 10 1.46 38.54 28.02
N ILE A 11 2.38 39.14 27.26
CA ILE A 11 3.26 38.41 26.33
C ILE A 11 4.36 37.64 27.08
N ALA A 12 4.93 38.22 28.14
CA ALA A 12 5.96 37.56 28.95
C ALA A 12 5.42 36.34 29.72
N THR A 13 4.17 36.42 30.21
CA THR A 13 3.51 35.29 30.90
C THR A 13 3.05 34.20 29.90
N ALA A 14 2.69 34.59 28.67
CA ALA A 14 2.37 33.64 27.62
C ALA A 14 3.61 32.89 27.09
N LEU A 15 4.79 33.53 27.08
CA LEU A 15 6.04 32.88 26.68
C LEU A 15 6.62 31.95 27.76
N SER A 16 6.29 32.20 29.04
CA SER A 16 6.68 31.31 30.15
C SER A 16 5.69 30.16 30.36
N ALA A 17 4.44 30.28 29.88
CA ALA A 17 3.47 29.19 29.84
C ALA A 17 3.66 28.22 28.64
N SER A 18 4.51 28.56 27.67
CA SER A 18 4.86 27.67 26.54
C SER A 18 6.19 26.93 26.72
N VAL A 19 6.90 27.14 27.82
CA VAL A 19 7.96 26.21 28.25
C VAL A 19 7.25 25.00 28.86
N LEU A 20 6.76 24.13 27.98
CA LEU A 20 6.59 22.73 28.36
C LEU A 20 7.92 22.27 28.98
N PRO A 21 7.94 21.47 30.05
CA PRO A 21 9.18 20.84 30.47
C PRO A 21 9.71 20.09 29.25
N VAL A 22 10.77 20.64 28.64
CA VAL A 22 11.60 19.90 27.70
C VAL A 22 12.33 18.92 28.60
N PHE A 23 11.64 17.82 28.91
CA PHE A 23 12.32 16.57 29.20
C PHE A 23 13.33 16.43 28.08
N ALA A 24 14.62 16.42 28.40
CA ALA A 24 15.65 16.07 27.45
C ALA A 24 15.14 14.82 26.73
N GLN A 25 14.70 15.02 25.49
CA GLN A 25 14.27 13.92 24.66
C GLN A 25 15.57 13.14 24.52
N VAL A 26 15.66 12.02 25.25
CA VAL A 26 16.44 10.89 24.81
C VAL A 26 15.84 10.61 23.45
N ASN A 27 16.38 11.24 22.41
CA ASN A 27 16.27 10.71 21.09
C ASN A 27 16.87 9.33 21.27
N PRO A 28 16.08 8.24 21.21
CA PRO A 28 16.70 6.95 21.15
C PRO A 28 17.68 7.09 20.00
N ILE A 29 18.97 6.86 20.27
CA ILE A 29 19.89 6.55 19.18
C ILE A 29 19.12 5.50 18.40
N PRO A 30 18.76 5.73 17.12
CA PRO A 30 18.12 4.68 16.35
C PRO A 30 19.11 3.51 16.41
N THR A 31 18.79 2.53 17.24
CA THR A 31 19.49 1.24 17.31
C THR A 31 19.26 0.43 16.04
N ASP A 32 18.55 1.01 15.07
CA ASP A 32 18.47 0.58 13.69
C ASP A 32 19.58 1.26 12.85
N LEU A 33 20.83 1.10 13.29
CA LEU A 33 21.97 1.11 12.35
C LEU A 33 22.16 -0.26 11.69
N THR A 34 21.17 -1.15 11.84
CA THR A 34 20.86 -2.13 10.80
C THR A 34 19.79 -1.50 9.94
N SER A 35 20.21 -0.79 8.90
CA SER A 35 19.45 -0.67 7.66
C SER A 35 19.28 -2.05 7.00
N GLU A 36 18.83 -3.04 7.76
CA GLU A 36 18.21 -4.25 7.28
C GLU A 36 16.76 -3.85 7.00
N GLN A 37 16.55 -2.96 6.01
CA GLN A 37 15.33 -3.08 5.21
C GLN A 37 15.44 -4.48 4.64
N SER A 38 14.83 -5.42 5.37
CA SER A 38 15.00 -6.83 5.14
C SER A 38 14.65 -7.06 3.68
N ILE A 39 15.46 -7.85 2.98
CA ILE A 39 15.20 -8.18 1.56
C ILE A 39 13.73 -8.61 1.38
N PHE A 40 13.17 -9.24 2.42
CA PHE A 40 11.76 -9.59 2.55
C PHE A 40 10.77 -8.42 2.48
N ASP A 41 11.05 -7.25 3.06
CA ASP A 41 10.16 -6.08 3.00
C ASP A 41 10.16 -5.45 1.61
N THR A 42 11.33 -5.40 0.96
CA THR A 42 11.44 -4.91 -0.42
C THR A 42 10.72 -5.86 -1.38
N ILE A 43 10.87 -7.17 -1.19
CA ILE A 43 10.17 -8.20 -1.96
C ILE A 43 8.66 -8.10 -1.72
N ASN A 44 8.20 -7.98 -0.47
CA ASN A 44 6.78 -7.88 -0.15
C ASN A 44 6.14 -6.63 -0.76
N ASN A 45 6.83 -5.49 -0.71
CA ASN A 45 6.35 -4.27 -1.35
C ASN A 45 6.28 -4.42 -2.88
N GLY A 46 7.27 -5.07 -3.49
CA GLY A 46 7.26 -5.38 -4.93
C GLY A 46 6.12 -6.31 -5.33
N ILE A 47 5.87 -7.36 -4.54
CA ILE A 47 4.75 -8.28 -4.72
C ILE A 47 3.42 -7.53 -4.65
N ALA A 48 3.21 -6.70 -3.63
CA ALA A 48 1.98 -5.92 -3.49
C ALA A 48 1.71 -5.03 -4.71
N TRP A 49 2.75 -4.39 -5.24
CA TRP A 49 2.68 -3.60 -6.47
C TRP A 49 2.28 -4.43 -7.70
N VAL A 50 2.91 -5.59 -7.89
CA VAL A 50 2.60 -6.50 -9.01
C VAL A 50 1.17 -7.02 -8.91
N PHE A 51 0.71 -7.42 -7.73
CA PHE A 51 -0.67 -7.86 -7.50
C PHE A 51 -1.68 -6.74 -7.82
N GLY A 52 -1.37 -5.49 -7.46
CA GLY A 52 -2.19 -4.33 -7.80
C GLY A 52 -2.32 -4.11 -9.30
N ILE A 53 -1.21 -4.12 -10.04
CA ILE A 53 -1.21 -3.98 -11.51
C ILE A 53 -1.92 -5.17 -12.17
N ALA A 54 -1.64 -6.38 -11.70
CA ALA A 54 -2.25 -7.59 -12.24
C ALA A 54 -3.77 -7.60 -12.04
N GLY A 55 -4.25 -7.15 -10.88
CA GLY A 55 -5.68 -6.96 -10.62
C GLY A 55 -6.31 -5.94 -11.57
N LEU A 56 -5.64 -4.81 -11.80
CA LEU A 56 -6.12 -3.79 -12.73
C LEU A 56 -6.22 -4.32 -14.17
N ILE A 57 -5.20 -5.04 -14.63
CA ILE A 57 -5.19 -5.66 -15.97
C ILE A 57 -6.29 -6.71 -16.06
N ALA A 58 -6.46 -7.55 -15.03
CA ALA A 58 -7.50 -8.57 -14.99
C ALA A 58 -8.90 -7.97 -15.14
N VAL A 59 -9.20 -6.87 -14.43
CA VAL A 59 -10.46 -6.14 -14.57
C VAL A 59 -10.61 -5.57 -15.99
N GLY A 60 -9.55 -4.99 -16.56
CA GLY A 60 -9.58 -4.50 -17.94
C GLY A 60 -9.93 -5.57 -18.96
N TYR A 61 -9.29 -6.74 -18.87
CA TYR A 61 -9.60 -7.89 -19.73
C TYR A 61 -11.00 -8.46 -19.49
N LEU A 62 -11.47 -8.47 -18.23
CA LEU A 62 -12.83 -8.90 -17.89
C LEU A 62 -13.87 -7.98 -18.54
N VAL A 63 -13.68 -6.66 -18.47
CA VAL A 63 -14.58 -5.67 -19.08
C VAL A 63 -14.56 -5.81 -20.59
N PHE A 64 -13.39 -5.89 -21.22
CA PHE A 64 -13.28 -6.04 -22.66
C PHE A 64 -13.92 -7.34 -23.15
N GLY A 65 -13.60 -8.47 -22.50
CA GLY A 65 -14.20 -9.77 -22.80
C GLY A 65 -15.71 -9.79 -22.58
N GLY A 66 -16.21 -9.11 -21.53
CA GLY A 66 -17.63 -8.96 -21.24
C GLY A 66 -18.38 -8.15 -22.30
N ILE A 67 -17.82 -7.03 -22.76
CA ILE A 67 -18.39 -6.23 -23.84
C ILE A 67 -18.43 -7.05 -25.13
N THR A 68 -17.34 -7.74 -25.48
CA THR A 68 -17.28 -8.61 -26.67
C THR A 68 -18.29 -9.76 -26.59
N TYR A 69 -18.48 -10.32 -25.40
CA TYR A 69 -19.46 -11.38 -25.15
C TYR A 69 -20.90 -10.92 -25.40
N ILE A 70 -21.26 -9.72 -24.92
CA ILE A 70 -22.62 -9.19 -25.04
C ILE A 70 -22.91 -8.65 -26.45
N THR A 71 -21.94 -7.95 -27.05
CA THR A 71 -22.17 -7.19 -28.30
C THR A 71 -21.81 -7.95 -29.57
N GLY A 72 -20.99 -9.01 -29.50
CA GLY A 72 -20.42 -9.65 -30.69
C GLY A 72 -21.22 -10.80 -31.30
N GLY A 73 -22.48 -11.03 -30.89
CA GLY A 73 -23.34 -12.08 -31.44
C GLY A 73 -22.75 -13.49 -31.24
N ALA A 74 -23.07 -14.45 -32.13
CA ALA A 74 -22.64 -15.85 -31.96
C ALA A 74 -21.11 -16.05 -31.91
N LYS A 75 -20.35 -15.34 -32.75
CA LYS A 75 -18.88 -15.44 -32.80
C LYS A 75 -18.20 -14.67 -31.66
N GLY A 76 -18.74 -13.51 -31.29
CA GLY A 76 -18.21 -12.73 -30.16
C GLY A 76 -18.55 -13.33 -28.80
N ALA A 77 -19.64 -14.08 -28.69
CA ALA A 77 -19.96 -14.83 -27.47
C ALA A 77 -18.91 -15.93 -27.19
N GLU A 78 -18.46 -16.65 -28.21
CA GLU A 78 -17.42 -17.67 -28.05
C GLU A 78 -16.07 -17.05 -27.70
N SER A 79 -15.65 -16.02 -28.47
CA SER A 79 -14.40 -15.30 -28.23
C SER A 79 -14.38 -14.57 -26.88
N GLY A 80 -15.45 -13.87 -26.53
CA GLY A 80 -15.60 -13.17 -25.26
C GLY A 80 -15.58 -14.13 -24.07
N ARG A 81 -16.21 -15.31 -24.20
CA ARG A 81 -16.15 -16.36 -23.17
C ARG A 81 -14.72 -16.86 -22.98
N GLN A 82 -13.98 -17.05 -24.06
CA GLN A 82 -12.58 -17.46 -23.99
C GLN A 82 -11.71 -16.39 -23.33
N MET A 83 -11.91 -15.10 -23.66
CA MET A 83 -11.23 -13.99 -22.98
C MET A 83 -11.52 -13.95 -21.49
N ILE A 84 -12.78 -14.06 -21.08
CA ILE A 84 -13.18 -14.09 -19.68
C ILE A 84 -12.54 -15.29 -18.96
N THR A 85 -12.56 -16.47 -19.58
CA THR A 85 -11.96 -17.69 -19.02
C THR A 85 -10.45 -17.50 -18.81
N ASN A 86 -9.74 -16.96 -19.80
CA ASN A 86 -8.31 -16.70 -19.70
C ASN A 86 -7.98 -15.66 -18.62
N ALA A 87 -8.79 -14.60 -18.50
CA ALA A 87 -8.65 -13.61 -17.44
C ALA A 87 -8.84 -14.26 -16.06
N LEU A 88 -9.84 -15.14 -15.92
CA LEU A 88 -10.12 -15.85 -14.67
C LEU A 88 -8.98 -16.81 -14.30
N VAL A 89 -8.42 -17.52 -15.27
CA VAL A 89 -7.24 -18.37 -15.07
C VAL A 89 -6.06 -17.55 -14.56
N GLY A 90 -5.83 -16.35 -15.10
CA GLY A 90 -4.80 -15.44 -14.60
C GLY A 90 -4.99 -15.07 -13.12
N VAL A 91 -6.22 -14.74 -12.71
CA VAL A 91 -6.55 -14.44 -11.30
C VAL A 91 -6.32 -15.66 -10.40
N VAL A 92 -6.67 -16.85 -10.87
CA VAL A 92 -6.42 -18.09 -10.13
C VAL A 92 -4.92 -18.35 -9.96
N ILE A 93 -4.11 -18.13 -11.00
CA ILE A 93 -2.64 -18.28 -10.94
C ILE A 93 -2.05 -17.33 -9.90
N ILE A 94 -2.54 -16.09 -9.84
CA ILE A 94 -2.12 -15.09 -8.84
C ILE A 94 -2.44 -15.58 -7.42
N GLY A 95 -3.63 -16.15 -7.21
CA GLY A 95 -4.01 -16.77 -5.94
C GLY A 95 -3.14 -17.99 -5.56
N LEU A 96 -2.81 -18.83 -6.54
CA LEU A 96 -1.94 -19.99 -6.34
C LEU A 96 -0.49 -19.60 -6.03
N SER A 97 0.00 -18.49 -6.59
CA SER A 97 1.33 -17.95 -6.30
C SER A 97 1.53 -17.72 -4.79
N TYR A 98 0.51 -17.20 -4.11
CA TYR A 98 0.55 -16.99 -2.66
C TYR A 98 0.68 -18.31 -1.88
N ALA A 99 -0.03 -19.35 -2.30
CA ALA A 99 0.07 -20.67 -1.68
C ALA A 99 1.48 -21.27 -1.84
N ILE A 100 2.11 -21.09 -3.00
CA ILE A 100 3.48 -21.56 -3.26
C ILE A 100 4.48 -20.83 -2.36
N VAL A 101 4.40 -19.49 -2.25
CA VAL A 101 5.31 -18.71 -1.39
C VAL A 101 5.24 -19.18 0.06
N ASN A 102 4.03 -19.38 0.59
CA ASN A 102 3.85 -19.88 1.95
C ASN A 102 4.36 -21.32 2.13
N ALA A 103 4.17 -22.19 1.14
CA ALA A 103 4.71 -23.54 1.17
C ALA A 103 6.24 -23.51 1.25
N VAL A 104 6.89 -22.69 0.42
CA VAL A 104 8.36 -22.54 0.44
C VAL A 104 8.85 -22.02 1.79
N ILE A 105 8.24 -20.97 2.33
CA ILE A 105 8.61 -20.43 3.66
C ILE A 105 8.45 -21.51 4.75
N GLY A 106 7.35 -22.28 4.71
CA GLY A 106 7.10 -23.37 5.65
C GLY A 106 8.04 -24.58 5.53
N PHE A 107 8.75 -24.74 4.40
CA PHE A 107 9.80 -25.77 4.24
C PHE A 107 11.20 -25.28 4.63
N LEU A 108 11.44 -23.97 4.61
CA LEU A 108 12.74 -23.36 4.93
C LEU A 108 12.88 -22.93 6.40
N GLY A 109 11.75 -22.78 7.13
CA GLY A 109 11.71 -22.61 8.59
C GLY A 109 11.59 -23.94 9.32
#